data_AF-A0A7V6NG35-F1
#
_entry.id   AF-A0A7V6NG35-F1
#
_cell.length_a   1.000
_cell.length_b   1.000
_cell.length_c   1.000
_cell.angle_alpha   90.00
_cell.angle_beta   90.00
_cell.angle_gamma   90.00
#
_symmetry.space_group_name_H-M   'P 1'
#
loop_
_entity.id
_entity.type
_entity.pdbx_description
1 polymer ?
#
loop_
_entity_poly.entity_id
_entity_poly.type
_entity_poly.pdbx_seq_one_letter_code
_entity_poly.pdbx_strand_id
1 'polypeptide(L)' 'MKEKPLPRIHKTVVSFNDREMAVIDKFCEKYKVKVRSRMYREAIITTILRRLEEDHPRLF' A
#
# COMPACT_ATOMS: atom_id res chain seq x y z
N MET A 1 14.50 -13.32 21.06
CA MET A 1 14.31 -14.03 19.77
C MET A 1 14.03 -12.99 18.71
N LYS A 2 14.78 -12.91 17.60
CA LYS A 2 14.38 -12.07 16.46
C LYS A 2 13.13 -12.72 15.85
N GLU A 3 11.99 -12.01 15.85
CA GLU A 3 10.78 -12.49 15.20
C GLU A 3 11.09 -12.78 13.73
N LYS A 4 10.76 -14.00 13.27
CA LYS A 4 10.90 -14.34 11.86
C LYS A 4 9.85 -13.56 11.06
N PRO A 5 10.21 -12.98 9.90
CA PRO A 5 9.24 -12.27 9.08
C PRO A 5 8.12 -13.23 8.65
N LEU A 6 6.87 -12.83 8.89
CA LEU A 6 5.70 -13.61 8.49
C LEU A 6 5.60 -13.68 6.96
N PRO A 7 5.37 -14.88 6.38
CA PRO A 7 5.26 -15.04 4.94
C PRO A 7 3.97 -14.40 4.40
N ARG A 8 4.07 -13.84 3.18
CA ARG A 8 2.93 -13.23 2.48
C ARG A 8 2.28 -14.29 1.59
N ILE A 9 1.23 -14.94 2.07
CA ILE A 9 0.61 -16.10 1.41
C ILE A 9 -0.62 -15.75 0.57
N HIS A 10 -1.29 -14.63 0.85
CA HIS A 10 -2.49 -14.22 0.13
C HIS A 10 -2.13 -13.42 -1.13
N LYS A 11 -2.56 -13.92 -2.29
CA LYS A 11 -2.38 -13.26 -3.59
C LYS A 11 -3.59 -12.38 -3.89
N THR A 12 -3.32 -11.19 -4.41
CA THR A 12 -4.34 -10.24 -4.85
C THR A 12 -3.96 -9.72 -6.23
N VAL A 13 -4.95 -9.60 -7.11
CA VAL A 13 -4.80 -9.01 -8.45
C VAL A 13 -5.60 -7.73 -8.49
N VAL A 14 -4.98 -6.66 -9.00
CA VAL A 14 -5.62 -5.36 -9.23
C VAL A 14 -5.30 -4.94 -10.64
N SER A 15 -6.32 -4.56 -11.39
CA SER A 15 -6.20 -4.05 -12.75
C SER A 15 -6.31 -2.53 -12.73
N PHE A 16 -5.47 -1.88 -13.52
CA PHE A 16 -5.45 -0.43 -13.71
C PHE A 16 -5.60 -0.12 -15.20
N ASN A 17 -6.23 1.00 -15.53
CA ASN A 17 -6.23 1.50 -16.89
C ASN A 17 -4.89 2.18 -17.25
N ASP A 18 -4.70 2.51 -18.54
CA ASP A 18 -3.45 3.08 -19.04
C ASP A 18 -3.07 4.40 -18.35
N ARG A 19 -4.06 5.24 -18.03
CA ARG A 19 -3.82 6.54 -17.38
C ARG A 19 -3.35 6.35 -15.94
N GLU A 20 -3.99 5.45 -15.21
CA GLU A 20 -3.62 5.09 -13.85
C GLU A 20 -2.20 4.50 -13.80
N MET A 21 -1.89 3.59 -14.73
CA MET A 21 -0.55 3.01 -14.83
C MET A 21 0.53 4.07 -15.13
N ALA A 22 0.28 4.99 -16.06
CA ALA A 22 1.21 6.06 -16.36
C ALA A 22 1.51 6.95 -15.14
N VAL A 23 0.50 7.23 -14.30
CA VAL A 23 0.68 7.97 -13.05
C VAL A 23 1.53 7.19 -12.07
N ILE A 24 1.26 5.89 -11.89
CA ILE A 24 2.03 5.02 -11.00
C ILE A 24 3.49 4.93 -11.44
N ASP A 25 3.74 4.81 -12.75
CA ASP A 25 5.08 4.70 -13.29
C ASP A 25 5.88 5.99 -13.07
N LYS A 26 5.28 7.14 -13.37
CA LYS A 26 5.90 8.44 -13.10
C LYS A 26 6.19 8.65 -11.62
N PHE A 27 5.31 8.20 -10.73
CA PHE A 27 5.55 8.21 -9.29
C PHE A 27 6.74 7.32 -8.92
N CYS A 28 6.76 6.09 -9.43
CA CYS A 28 7.83 5.13 -9.15
C CYS A 28 9.19 5.64 -9.63
N GLU A 29 9.24 6.28 -10.80
CA GLU A 29 10.44 6.91 -11.36
C GLU A 29 10.91 8.08 -10.48
N LYS A 30 10.01 9.03 -10.17
CA LYS A 30 10.32 10.22 -9.37
C LYS A 30 10.91 9.88 -8.00
N TYR A 31 10.35 8.87 -7.33
CA TYR A 31 10.76 8.49 -5.97
C TYR A 31 11.70 7.27 -5.93
N LYS A 32 12.18 6.80 -7.09
CA LYS A 32 13.09 5.65 -7.21
C LYS A 32 12.58 4.40 -6.48
N VAL A 33 11.29 4.11 -6.63
CA VAL A 33 10.62 2.97 -6.00
C VAL A 33 11.18 1.67 -6.59
N LYS A 34 11.93 0.92 -5.78
CA LYS A 34 12.55 -0.35 -6.21
C LYS A 34 11.57 -1.52 -6.32
N VAL A 35 10.51 -1.53 -5.50
CA VAL A 35 9.57 -2.67 -5.41
C VAL A 35 8.13 -2.17 -5.34
N ARG A 36 7.40 -2.23 -6.46
CA ARG A 36 6.00 -1.77 -6.57
C ARG A 36 5.08 -2.48 -5.56
N SER A 37 5.21 -3.81 -5.40
CA SER A 37 4.37 -4.58 -4.46
C SER A 37 4.55 -4.18 -3.00
N ARG A 38 5.69 -3.56 -2.64
CA ARG A 38 5.89 -2.98 -1.31
C ARG A 38 5.13 -1.66 -1.21
N MET A 39 5.33 -0.77 -2.19
CA MET A 39 4.67 0.52 -2.25
C MET A 39 3.13 0.40 -2.25
N TYR A 40 2.57 -0.54 -3.02
CA TYR A 40 1.12 -0.77 -3.02
C TYR A 40 0.61 -1.21 -1.65
N ARG A 41 1.30 -2.16 -0.99
CA ARG A 41 0.89 -2.61 0.35
C ARG A 41 0.97 -1.49 1.38
N GLU A 42 2.03 -0.70 1.35
CA GLU A 42 2.18 0.46 2.24
C GLU A 42 1.04 1.45 2.01
N ALA A 43 0.77 1.84 0.75
CA ALA A 43 -0.31 2.76 0.41
C ALA A 43 -1.69 2.25 0.86
N ILE A 44 -2.01 0.98 0.59
CA ILE A 44 -3.30 0.36 0.96
C ILE A 44 -3.44 0.32 2.48
N ILE A 45 -2.46 -0.24 3.20
CA ILE A 45 -2.54 -0.39 4.66
C ILE A 45 -2.57 0.97 5.35
N THR A 46 -1.75 1.94 4.91
CA THR A 46 -1.79 3.29 5.46
C THR A 46 -3.15 3.94 5.25
N THR A 47 -3.79 3.74 4.10
CA THR A 47 -5.13 4.29 3.83
C THR A 47 -6.19 3.66 4.74
N ILE A 48 -6.16 2.33 4.89
CA ILE A 48 -7.09 1.61 5.78
C ILE A 48 -6.90 2.04 7.23
N LEU A 49 -5.67 2.07 7.73
CA LEU A 49 -5.39 2.43 9.13
C LEU A 49 -5.83 3.86 9.44
N ARG A 50 -5.51 4.83 8.57
CA ARG A 50 -5.98 6.22 8.75
C ARG A 50 -7.50 6.30 8.81
N ARG A 51 -8.19 5.56 7.93
CA ARG A 51 -9.64 5.55 7.92
C ARG A 51 -10.22 4.96 9.21
N LEU A 52 -9.62 3.88 9.71
CA LEU A 52 -10.03 3.26 10.98
C LEU A 52 -9.79 4.20 12.17
N GLU A 53 -8.71 4.96 12.17
CA GLU A 53 -8.43 5.98 13.19
C GLU A 53 -9.45 7.12 13.15
N GLU A 54 -9.84 7.57 11.95
CA GLU A 54 -10.85 8.62 11.75
C GLU A 54 -12.27 8.18 12.17
N ASP A 55 -12.62 6.93 11.86
CA ASP A 55 -13.94 6.34 12.15
C ASP A 55 -14.06 5.89 13.62
N HIS A 56 -12.95 5.78 14.36
CA HIS A 56 -13.02 5.47 15.78
C HIS A 56 -13.69 6.64 16.51
N PRO A 57 -14.78 6.40 17.28
CA PRO A 57 -15.42 7.46 18.05
C PRO A 57 -14.36 8.08 18.95
N ARG A 58 -14.10 9.37 18.76
CA ARG A 58 -13.26 10.12 19.68
C ARG A 58 -14.04 10.16 20.99
N LEU A 59 -13.49 9.50 22.01
CA LEU A 59 -14.00 9.56 23.38
C LEU A 59 -14.20 11.03 23.73
N PHE A 60 -15.47 11.43 23.87
CA PHE A 60 -15.82 12.57 24.71
C PHE A 60 -15.65 12.14 26.16
#